data_AF-A0A182Q371-F1
#
_entry.id   AF-A0A182Q371-F1
#
_cell.length_a   1.000
_cell.length_b   1.000
_cell.length_c   1.000
_cell.angle_alpha   90.00
_cell.angle_beta   90.00
_cell.angle_gamma   90.00
#
_symmetry.space_group_name_H-M   'P 1'
#
loop_
_entity.id
_entity.type
_entity.pdbx_description
1 polymer ?
#
loop_
_entity_poly.entity_id
_entity_poly.type
_entity_poly.pdbx_seq_one_letter_code
_entity_poly.pdbx_strand_id
1 'polypeptide(L)'
;MEPYIRFYLKFQGYMIGAMTVMFSILMTFVIFESNDPIYPMEMYYNYRFMGSTALVLGLFWFVAGATFLYGVHQEIKQCLLPFALLYLFDLCLLAIRDLVMVWHDRRWYTMVFVNLPSMIAVLYITCYLLMTLIALTRLFSSDPKPQTGDNFVRFNNGIANPLTVDEEAALVAE
;
A
#
# COMPACT_ATOMS: atom_id res chain seq x y z
N MET A 1 8.78 4.07 17.24
CA MET A 1 7.39 4.58 17.28
C MET A 1 6.63 3.86 18.38
N GLU A 2 5.63 4.50 19.00
CA GLU A 2 4.74 3.80 19.93
C GLU A 2 4.07 2.59 19.25
N PRO A 3 3.95 1.44 19.93
CA PRO A 3 3.44 0.20 19.33
C PRO A 3 2.02 0.36 18.78
N TYR A 4 1.20 1.23 19.40
CA TYR A 4 -0.15 1.55 18.95
C TYR A 4 -0.17 2.25 17.58
N ILE A 5 0.74 3.20 17.34
CA ILE A 5 0.84 3.92 16.07
C ILE A 5 1.27 2.96 14.94
N ARG A 6 2.20 2.05 15.23
CA ARG A 6 2.65 1.03 14.27
C ARG A 6 1.51 0.08 13.89
N PHE A 7 0.74 -0.39 14.86
CA PHE A 7 -0.42 -1.24 14.63
C PHE A 7 -1.48 -0.53 13.77
N TYR A 8 -1.81 0.71 14.13
CA TYR A 8 -2.78 1.52 13.39
C TYR A 8 -2.35 1.74 11.94
N LEU A 9 -1.08 2.07 11.70
CA LEU A 9 -0.59 2.34 10.35
C LEU A 9 -0.62 1.10 9.46
N LYS A 10 -0.23 -0.06 10.00
CA LYS A 10 -0.34 -1.35 9.31
C LYS A 10 -1.79 -1.69 9.01
N PHE A 11 -2.69 -1.49 9.97
CA PHE A 11 -4.12 -1.71 9.77
C PHE A 11 -4.67 -0.85 8.63
N GLN A 12 -4.31 0.43 8.57
CA GLN A 12 -4.70 1.30 7.47
C GLN A 12 -4.16 0.81 6.12
N GLY A 13 -2.90 0.36 6.06
CA GLY A 13 -2.33 -0.27 4.86
C GLY A 13 -3.11 -1.52 4.43
N TYR A 14 -3.45 -2.41 5.37
CA TYR A 14 -4.26 -3.60 5.07
C TYR A 14 -5.66 -3.23 4.57
N MET A 15 -6.30 -2.24 5.20
CA MET A 15 -7.63 -1.77 4.79
C MET A 15 -7.61 -1.22 3.36
N ILE A 16 -6.63 -0.37 3.03
CA ILE A 16 -6.48 0.17 1.67
C ILE A 16 -6.27 -0.97 0.67
N GLY A 17 -5.30 -1.86 0.93
CA GLY A 17 -5.01 -2.97 0.02
C GLY A 17 -6.20 -3.92 -0.18
N ALA A 18 -6.88 -4.30 0.89
CA ALA A 18 -8.05 -5.19 0.83
C ALA A 18 -9.22 -4.53 0.08
N MET A 19 -9.49 -3.26 0.36
CA MET A 19 -10.50 -2.50 -0.37
C MET A 19 -10.13 -2.37 -1.85
N THR A 20 -8.88 -2.08 -2.20
CA THR A 20 -8.47 -1.98 -3.61
C THR A 20 -8.65 -3.30 -4.36
N VAL A 21 -8.29 -4.43 -3.75
CA VAL A 21 -8.50 -5.75 -4.35
C VAL A 21 -10.00 -6.04 -4.54
N MET A 22 -10.80 -5.79 -3.51
CA MET A 22 -12.25 -6.01 -3.56
C MET A 22 -12.92 -5.12 -4.64
N PHE A 23 -12.62 -3.82 -4.65
CA PHE A 23 -13.17 -2.88 -5.63
C PHE A 23 -12.69 -3.18 -7.05
N SER A 24 -11.43 -3.59 -7.23
CA SER A 24 -10.92 -4.01 -8.54
C SER A 24 -11.76 -5.15 -9.11
N ILE A 25 -12.04 -6.19 -8.31
CA ILE A 25 -12.85 -7.33 -8.73
C ILE A 25 -14.28 -6.89 -9.03
N LEU A 26 -14.94 -6.22 -8.07
CA LEU A 26 -16.34 -5.81 -8.21
C LEU A 26 -16.56 -4.89 -9.41
N MET A 27 -15.74 -3.85 -9.58
CA MET A 27 -15.87 -2.92 -10.69
C MET A 27 -15.59 -3.60 -12.03
N THR A 28 -14.63 -4.52 -12.09
CA THR A 28 -14.35 -5.29 -13.31
C THR A 28 -15.56 -6.12 -13.73
N PHE A 29 -16.21 -6.81 -12.79
CA PHE A 29 -17.43 -7.57 -13.08
C PHE A 29 -18.59 -6.69 -13.52
N VAL A 30 -18.86 -5.60 -12.78
CA VAL A 30 -19.95 -4.67 -13.12
C VAL A 30 -19.74 -4.08 -14.52
N ILE A 31 -18.52 -3.68 -14.86
CA ILE A 31 -18.21 -3.10 -16.17
C ILE A 31 -18.35 -4.15 -17.28
N PHE A 32 -17.91 -5.38 -17.03
CA PHE A 32 -18.03 -6.50 -17.98
C PHE A 32 -19.50 -6.82 -18.31
N GLU A 33 -20.36 -6.83 -17.29
CA GLU A 33 -21.79 -7.14 -17.47
C GLU A 33 -22.56 -5.98 -18.10
N SER A 34 -22.19 -4.74 -17.77
CA SER A 34 -22.95 -3.55 -18.17
C SER A 34 -22.59 -2.99 -19.54
N ASN A 35 -21.48 -3.42 -20.17
CA ASN A 35 -20.98 -2.83 -21.41
C ASN A 35 -20.60 -3.88 -22.45
N ASP A 36 -20.83 -3.56 -23.72
CA ASP A 36 -20.30 -4.36 -24.81
C ASP A 36 -18.75 -4.34 -24.81
N PRO A 37 -18.11 -5.50 -25.09
CA PRO A 37 -16.65 -5.60 -25.10
C PRO A 37 -16.00 -4.88 -26.29
N ILE A 38 -16.78 -4.59 -27.34
CA ILE A 38 -16.33 -3.90 -28.55
C ILE A 38 -16.41 -2.40 -28.31
N TYR A 39 -15.29 -1.73 -28.54
CA TYR A 39 -15.16 -0.29 -28.32
C TYR A 39 -15.84 0.49 -29.46
N PRO A 40 -16.92 1.26 -29.23
CA PRO A 40 -17.46 2.13 -30.25
C PRO A 40 -16.52 3.33 -30.44
N MET A 41 -16.07 3.55 -31.67
CA MET A 41 -15.09 4.59 -32.01
C MET A 41 -15.53 6.01 -31.59
N GLU A 42 -16.83 6.24 -31.45
CA GLU A 42 -17.42 7.51 -30.99
C GLU A 42 -17.15 7.83 -29.50
N MET A 43 -16.77 6.85 -28.69
CA MET A 43 -16.57 7.00 -27.23
C MET A 43 -15.12 6.71 -26.80
N TYR A 44 -14.14 6.84 -27.71
CA TYR A 44 -12.71 6.52 -27.48
C TYR A 44 -12.10 7.15 -26.22
N TYR A 45 -12.65 8.27 -25.76
CA TYR A 45 -12.22 8.97 -24.55
C TYR A 45 -12.60 8.23 -23.25
N ASN A 46 -13.54 7.28 -23.25
CA ASN A 46 -14.09 6.66 -22.03
C ASN A 46 -13.39 5.36 -21.58
N TYR A 47 -12.05 5.32 -21.67
CA TYR A 47 -11.23 4.11 -21.51
C TYR A 47 -11.38 3.38 -20.15
N ARG A 48 -11.82 4.10 -19.11
CA ARG A 48 -11.94 3.61 -17.73
C ARG A 48 -13.26 2.90 -17.45
N PHE A 49 -14.32 3.25 -18.20
CA PHE A 49 -15.69 2.82 -17.88
C PHE A 49 -16.33 1.97 -18.98
N MET A 50 -15.59 1.67 -20.06
CA MET A 50 -16.14 1.01 -21.22
C MET A 50 -15.12 0.11 -21.91
N GLY A 51 -15.61 -0.99 -22.49
CA GLY A 51 -14.84 -1.92 -23.32
C GLY A 51 -13.83 -2.77 -22.54
N SER A 52 -13.03 -3.51 -23.30
CA SER A 52 -12.00 -4.43 -22.80
C SER A 52 -10.85 -3.75 -22.05
N THR A 53 -10.63 -2.45 -22.25
CA THR A 53 -9.58 -1.67 -21.57
C THR A 53 -9.82 -1.55 -20.08
N ALA A 54 -11.08 -1.47 -19.65
CA ALA A 54 -11.44 -1.44 -18.24
C ALA A 54 -11.11 -2.76 -17.52
N LEU A 55 -11.22 -3.90 -18.21
CA LEU A 55 -10.84 -5.21 -17.65
C LEU A 55 -9.33 -5.30 -17.43
N VAL A 56 -8.56 -4.83 -18.42
CA VAL A 56 -7.10 -4.79 -18.33
C VAL A 56 -6.66 -3.87 -17.19
N LEU A 57 -7.27 -2.69 -17.06
CA LEU A 57 -7.02 -1.77 -15.95
C LEU A 57 -7.40 -2.40 -14.61
N GLY A 58 -8.53 -3.10 -14.53
CA GLY A 58 -8.96 -3.86 -13.36
C GLY A 58 -7.94 -4.90 -12.93
N LEU A 59 -7.40 -5.69 -13.88
CA LEU A 59 -6.37 -6.67 -13.63
C LEU A 59 -5.08 -6.03 -13.08
N PHE A 60 -4.64 -4.90 -13.65
CA PHE A 60 -3.49 -4.17 -13.12
C PHE A 60 -3.71 -3.71 -11.68
N TRP A 61 -4.90 -3.20 -11.36
CA TRP A 61 -5.27 -2.82 -9.99
C TRP A 61 -5.34 -4.01 -9.04
N PHE A 62 -5.78 -5.18 -9.50
CA PHE A 62 -5.78 -6.41 -8.72
C PHE A 62 -4.35 -6.82 -8.36
N VAL A 63 -3.45 -6.88 -9.35
CA VAL A 63 -2.05 -7.25 -9.16
C VAL A 63 -1.35 -6.24 -8.25
N ALA A 64 -1.56 -4.94 -8.46
CA ALA A 64 -1.01 -3.88 -7.63
C ALA A 64 -1.52 -3.93 -6.18
N GLY A 65 -2.82 -4.21 -5.98
CA GLY A 65 -3.42 -4.39 -4.65
C GLY A 65 -2.87 -5.61 -3.92
N ALA A 66 -2.72 -6.74 -4.63
CA ALA A 66 -2.15 -7.97 -4.07
C ALA A 66 -0.66 -7.80 -3.70
N THR A 67 0.13 -7.16 -4.57
CA THR A 67 1.54 -6.83 -4.26
C THR A 67 1.65 -5.84 -3.10
N PHE A 68 0.75 -4.86 -3.01
CA PHE A 68 0.71 -3.94 -1.89
C PHE A 68 0.41 -4.66 -0.56
N LEU A 69 -0.60 -5.54 -0.53
CA LEU A 69 -0.92 -6.36 0.64
C LEU A 69 0.26 -7.24 1.07
N TYR A 70 0.91 -7.89 0.11
CA TYR A 70 2.12 -8.67 0.36
C TYR A 70 3.26 -7.80 0.92
N GLY A 71 3.43 -6.59 0.38
CA GLY A 71 4.39 -5.59 0.85
C GLY A 71 4.14 -5.14 2.29
N VAL A 72 2.88 -4.93 2.68
CA VAL A 72 2.51 -4.60 4.06
C VAL A 72 2.75 -5.79 5.00
N HIS A 73 2.50 -7.01 4.54
CA HIS A 73 2.70 -8.22 5.35
C HIS A 73 4.18 -8.53 5.60
N GLN A 74 5.01 -8.48 4.55
CA GLN A 74 6.44 -8.76 4.63
C GLN A 74 7.29 -7.53 5.02
N GLU A 75 6.66 -6.37 5.20
CA GLU A 75 7.32 -5.08 5.47
C GLU A 75 8.34 -4.67 4.38
N ILE A 76 8.08 -5.04 3.11
CA ILE A 76 8.98 -4.78 1.98
C ILE A 76 8.56 -3.51 1.25
N LYS A 77 9.38 -2.45 1.35
CA LYS A 77 9.14 -1.14 0.71
C LYS A 77 8.98 -1.21 -0.81
N GLN A 78 9.75 -2.07 -1.47
CA GLN A 78 9.75 -2.18 -2.93
C GLN A 78 8.38 -2.61 -3.47
N CYS A 79 7.61 -3.37 -2.69
CA CYS A 79 6.27 -3.82 -3.06
C CYS A 79 5.20 -2.71 -2.95
N LEU A 80 5.53 -1.54 -2.39
CA LEU A 80 4.61 -0.39 -2.28
C LEU A 80 4.68 0.51 -3.52
N LEU A 81 5.82 0.51 -4.21
CA LEU A 81 6.06 1.28 -5.44
C LEU A 81 5.08 1.00 -6.59
N PRO A 82 4.77 -0.26 -6.96
CA PRO A 82 3.87 -0.52 -8.08
C PRO A 82 2.48 0.07 -7.87
N PHE A 83 2.00 0.07 -6.62
CA PHE A 83 0.72 0.67 -6.25
C PHE A 83 0.74 2.19 -6.42
N ALA A 84 1.78 2.86 -5.91
CA ALA A 84 1.92 4.31 -6.04
C ALA A 84 2.05 4.76 -7.50
N LEU A 85 2.84 4.04 -8.30
CA LEU A 85 3.03 4.33 -9.72
C LEU A 85 1.75 4.13 -10.52
N LEU A 86 1.03 3.02 -10.29
CA LEU A 86 -0.23 2.77 -10.97
C LEU A 86 -1.27 3.84 -10.63
N TYR A 87 -1.34 4.26 -9.35
CA TYR A 87 -2.24 5.33 -8.93
C TYR A 87 -1.94 6.67 -9.62
N LEU A 88 -0.66 7.08 -9.66
CA LEU A 88 -0.26 8.32 -10.32
C LEU A 88 -0.52 8.26 -11.83
N PHE A 89 -0.20 7.13 -12.47
CA PHE A 89 -0.46 6.93 -13.89
C PHE A 89 -1.95 7.02 -14.21
N ASP A 90 -2.80 6.38 -13.40
CA ASP A 90 -4.25 6.42 -13.53
C ASP A 90 -4.81 7.84 -13.31
N LEU A 91 -4.23 8.61 -12.37
CA LEU A 91 -4.52 10.05 -12.18
C LEU A 91 -4.16 10.88 -13.42
N CYS A 92 -3.00 10.63 -14.03
CA CYS A 92 -2.59 11.31 -15.26
C CYS A 92 -3.52 10.96 -16.42
N LEU A 93 -3.90 9.70 -16.58
CA LEU A 93 -4.86 9.30 -17.62
C LEU A 93 -6.23 9.92 -17.40
N LEU A 94 -6.70 10.03 -16.15
CA LEU A 94 -7.93 10.75 -15.81
C LEU A 94 -7.86 12.23 -16.20
N ALA A 95 -6.71 12.88 -15.99
CA ALA A 95 -6.52 14.27 -16.39
C ALA A 95 -6.53 14.44 -17.91
N ILE A 96 -5.86 13.54 -18.65
CA ILE A 96 -5.89 13.51 -20.12
C ILE A 96 -7.32 13.31 -20.63
N ARG A 97 -8.07 12.39 -20.02
CA ARG A 97 -9.48 12.16 -20.36
C ARG A 97 -10.31 13.42 -20.21
N ASP A 98 -10.20 14.09 -19.07
CA ASP A 98 -10.96 15.31 -18.81
C ASP A 98 -10.57 16.40 -19.82
N LEU A 99 -9.30 16.51 -20.20
CA LEU A 99 -8.85 17.43 -21.27
C LEU A 99 -9.52 17.12 -22.62
N VAL A 100 -9.59 15.84 -23.01
CA VAL A 100 -10.26 15.41 -24.25
C VAL A 100 -11.77 15.67 -24.18
N MET A 101 -12.41 15.44 -23.04
CA MET A 101 -13.83 15.71 -22.84
C MET A 101 -14.14 17.21 -22.94
N VAL A 102 -13.24 18.08 -22.45
CA VAL A 102 -13.36 19.55 -22.60
C VAL A 102 -13.25 19.94 -24.07
N TRP A 103 -12.33 19.34 -24.82
CA TRP A 103 -12.20 19.62 -26.25
C TRP A 103 -13.44 19.20 -27.05
N HIS A 104 -14.11 18.12 -26.67
CA HIS A 104 -15.34 17.65 -27.32
C HIS A 104 -16.63 18.30 -26.75
N ASP A 105 -16.50 19.39 -25.99
CA ASP A 105 -17.59 20.18 -25.42
C ASP A 105 -18.64 19.33 -24.66
N ARG A 106 -18.15 18.31 -23.95
CA ARG A 106 -18.99 17.41 -23.15
C ARG A 106 -19.38 18.10 -21.83
N ARG A 107 -20.47 17.63 -21.23
CA ARG A 107 -21.07 18.27 -20.05
C ARG A 107 -20.10 18.25 -18.86
N TRP A 108 -19.85 19.43 -18.30
CA TRP A 108 -18.95 19.68 -17.17
C TRP A 108 -19.13 18.76 -15.95
N TYR A 109 -20.35 18.31 -15.64
CA TYR A 109 -20.60 17.42 -14.50
C TYR A 109 -20.07 15.99 -14.67
N THR A 110 -19.71 15.60 -15.91
CA THR A 110 -19.11 14.27 -16.20
C THR A 110 -17.59 14.26 -16.04
N MET A 111 -16.97 15.44 -15.91
CA MET A 111 -15.53 15.62 -15.74
C MET A 111 -15.20 15.57 -14.25
N VAL A 112 -14.08 14.93 -13.91
CA VAL A 112 -13.65 14.71 -12.53
C VAL A 112 -12.95 15.94 -11.96
N PHE A 113 -12.13 16.62 -12.75
CA PHE A 113 -11.35 17.80 -12.31
C PHE A 113 -12.09 19.12 -12.45
N VAL A 114 -13.08 19.21 -13.34
CA VAL A 114 -13.87 20.44 -13.54
C VAL A 114 -15.04 20.51 -12.57
N ASN A 115 -15.61 19.36 -12.18
CA ASN A 115 -16.67 19.30 -11.19
C ASN A 115 -16.08 19.42 -9.76
N LEU A 116 -16.40 20.52 -9.07
CA LEU A 116 -15.78 20.89 -7.80
C LEU A 116 -15.91 19.79 -6.71
N PRO A 117 -17.09 19.18 -6.47
CA PRO A 117 -17.22 18.03 -5.57
C PRO A 117 -16.29 16.86 -5.88
N SER A 118 -16.18 16.45 -7.16
CA SER A 118 -15.32 15.31 -7.52
C SER A 118 -13.85 15.67 -7.44
N MET A 119 -13.48 16.91 -7.77
CA MET A 119 -12.11 17.40 -7.62
C MET A 119 -11.67 17.35 -6.15
N ILE A 120 -12.52 17.81 -5.22
CA ILE A 120 -12.25 17.75 -3.77
C ILE A 120 -12.13 16.31 -3.30
N ALA A 121 -13.03 15.43 -3.75
CA ALA A 121 -12.98 14.01 -3.40
C ALA A 121 -11.68 13.34 -3.87
N VAL A 122 -11.27 13.58 -5.12
CA VAL A 122 -10.01 13.04 -5.66
C VAL A 122 -8.82 13.58 -4.88
N LEU A 123 -8.78 14.88 -4.59
CA LEU A 123 -7.70 15.47 -3.80
C LEU A 123 -7.61 14.86 -2.41
N TYR A 124 -8.75 14.71 -1.73
CA TYR A 124 -8.82 14.09 -0.39
C TYR A 124 -8.28 12.66 -0.40
N ILE A 125 -8.75 11.84 -1.34
CA ILE A 125 -8.30 10.44 -1.51
C ILE A 125 -6.80 10.40 -1.83
N THR A 126 -6.34 11.26 -2.73
CA THR A 126 -4.93 11.33 -3.15
C THR A 126 -4.03 11.67 -1.96
N CYS A 127 -4.36 12.70 -1.21
CA CYS A 127 -3.61 13.11 -0.03
C CYS A 127 -3.58 12.00 1.03
N TYR A 128 -4.72 11.37 1.31
CA TYR A 128 -4.80 10.28 2.28
C TYR A 128 -3.94 9.07 1.86
N LEU A 129 -4.03 8.66 0.60
CA LEU A 129 -3.32 7.51 0.05
C LEU A 129 -1.81 7.77 0.02
N LEU A 130 -1.36 8.96 -0.41
CA LEU A 130 0.06 9.31 -0.42
C LEU A 130 0.64 9.44 1.00
N MET A 131 -0.11 10.05 1.93
CA MET A 131 0.32 10.15 3.35
C MET A 131 0.50 8.77 3.99
N THR A 132 -0.44 7.85 3.75
CA THR A 132 -0.35 6.48 4.26
C THR A 132 0.82 5.70 3.63
N LEU A 133 1.05 5.84 2.33
CA LEU A 133 2.23 5.28 1.63
C LEU A 133 3.55 5.78 2.20
N ILE A 134 3.68 7.11 2.39
CA ILE A 134 4.91 7.72 2.93
C ILE A 134 5.13 7.23 4.36
N ALA A 135 4.08 7.21 5.18
CA ALA A 135 4.17 6.72 6.54
C ALA A 135 4.57 5.24 6.59
N LEU A 136 4.02 4.38 5.71
CA LEU A 136 4.37 2.96 5.64
C LEU A 136 5.82 2.77 5.19
N THR A 137 6.25 3.54 4.19
CA THR A 137 7.64 3.51 3.70
C THR A 137 8.63 3.92 4.79
N ARG A 138 8.29 4.95 5.58
CA ARG A 138 9.08 5.37 6.75
C ARG A 138 9.07 4.31 7.83
N LEU A 139 7.93 3.70 8.13
CA LEU A 139 7.80 2.64 9.12
C LEU A 139 8.70 1.45 8.78
N PHE A 140 8.65 0.96 7.54
CA PHE A 140 9.51 -0.14 7.07
C PHE A 140 10.99 0.24 6.98
N SER A 141 11.32 1.54 7.03
CA SER A 141 12.71 2.02 7.02
C SER A 141 13.32 2.18 8.40
N SER A 142 12.48 2.43 9.39
CA SER A 142 12.92 2.87 10.72
C SER A 142 13.13 1.71 11.69
N ASP A 143 12.55 0.54 11.43
CA ASP A 143 12.58 -0.59 12.35
C ASP A 143 13.43 -1.74 11.78
N PRO A 144 14.57 -2.08 12.41
CA PRO A 144 15.10 -3.43 12.31
C PRO A 144 14.02 -4.40 12.82
N LYS A 145 13.83 -5.52 12.11
CA LYS A 145 13.00 -6.64 12.56
C LYS A 145 13.26 -6.85 14.07
N PRO A 146 12.25 -6.85 14.97
CA PRO A 146 12.48 -7.39 16.29
C PRO A 146 12.93 -8.84 16.06
N GLN A 147 14.21 -9.13 16.28
CA GLN A 147 14.71 -10.49 16.25
C GLN A 147 13.92 -11.26 17.29
N THR A 148 12.92 -12.01 16.83
CA THR A 148 12.38 -13.15 17.58
C THR A 148 13.44 -14.24 17.50
N GLY A 149 14.52 -14.02 18.24
CA GLY A 149 15.72 -14.83 18.24
C GLY A 149 16.45 -14.57 19.54
N ASP A 150 15.99 -15.26 20.58
CA ASP A 150 16.77 -15.67 21.74
C ASP A 150 17.71 -14.63 22.36
N ASN A 151 17.10 -13.68 23.08
CA ASN A 151 17.79 -13.11 24.24
C ASN A 151 17.84 -14.18 25.36
N PHE A 152 18.71 -15.19 25.20
CA PHE A 152 19.28 -15.96 26.31
C PHE A 152 20.26 -15.10 27.13
N VAL A 153 19.87 -13.87 27.45
CA VAL A 153 20.48 -13.07 28.53
C VAL A 153 19.56 -13.19 29.73
N ARG A 154 19.23 -14.43 30.09
CA ARG A 154 18.62 -14.79 31.35
C ARG A 154 19.62 -15.67 32.09
N PHE A 155 20.10 -15.13 33.20
CA PHE A 155 20.95 -15.74 34.22
C PHE A 155 22.46 -15.80 33.95
N ASN A 156 23.12 -14.63 33.91
CA ASN A 156 24.33 -14.54 34.72
C ASN A 156 23.90 -14.01 36.10
N ASN A 157 23.23 -14.89 36.85
CA ASN A 157 23.08 -14.70 38.28
C ASN A 157 24.47 -14.60 38.87
N GLY A 158 24.65 -13.75 39.88
CA GLY A 158 25.75 -13.85 40.84
C GLY A 158 25.71 -15.17 41.60
N ILE A 159 25.93 -16.27 40.89
CA ILE A 159 26.37 -17.53 41.45
C ILE A 159 27.88 -17.39 41.47
N ALA A 160 28.37 -16.79 42.57
CA ALA A 160 29.70 -17.10 43.05
C ALA A 160 29.84 -18.61 43.02
N ASN A 161 30.72 -19.11 42.17
CA ASN A 161 31.04 -20.53 42.09
C ASN A 161 31.70 -20.88 43.44
N PRO A 162 31.07 -21.67 44.34
CA PRO A 162 31.69 -21.98 45.63
C PRO A 162 32.87 -22.95 45.48
N LEU A 163 33.27 -23.30 44.26
CA LEU A 163 34.38 -24.20 43.97
C LEU A 163 35.69 -23.49 43.62
N THR A 164 35.73 -22.15 43.57
CA THR A 164 36.97 -21.40 43.31
C THR A 164 37.58 -20.72 44.54
N VAL A 165 36.97 -20.88 45.72
CA VAL A 165 37.50 -20.28 46.97
C VAL A 165 38.61 -21.13 47.60
N ASP A 166 38.68 -22.43 47.28
CA ASP A 166 39.66 -23.34 47.89
C ASP A 166 40.97 -23.50 47.09
N GLU A 167 41.02 -23.11 45.80
CA GLU A 167 42.24 -23.21 44.98
C GLU A 167 43.16 -21.99 45.08
N GLU A 168 42.64 -20.79 45.35
CA GLU A 168 43.49 -19.59 45.55
C GLU A 168 44.13 -19.53 46.94
N ALA A 169 43.58 -20.24 47.94
CA ALA A 169 44.17 -20.30 49.29
C ALA A 169 45.34 -21.30 49.41
N ALA A 170 45.51 -22.21 48.45
CA ALA A 170 46.55 -23.25 48.50
C ALA A 170 47.86 -22.86 47.78
N LEU A 171 47.85 -21.82 46.93
CA LEU A 171 49.03 -21.39 46.16
C LEU A 171 49.83 -20.23 46.78
N VAL A 172 49.48 -19.80 48.00
CA VAL A 172 50.21 -18.74 48.74
C VAL A 172 50.97 -19.30 49.96
N ALA A 173 51.00 -20.63 50.12
CA ALA A 173 51.72 -21.30 51.20
C ALA A 173 52.68 -22.39 50.67
N GLU A 174 53.64 -21.99 49.84
CA GLU A 174 54.94 -22.67 49.68
C GLU A 174 56.04 -21.63 49.37
#